data_AF-A0A514XKI4-F1
#
_entry.id   AF-A0A514XKI4-F1
#
_cell.length_a   1.000
_cell.length_b   1.000
_cell.length_c   1.000
_cell.angle_alpha   90.00
_cell.angle_beta   90.00
_cell.angle_gamma   90.00
#
_symmetry.space_group_name_H-M   'P 1'
#
loop_
_entity.id
_entity.type
_entity.pdbx_description
1 polymer ?
#
loop_
_entity_poly.entity_id
_entity_poly.type
_entity_poly.pdbx_seq_one_letter_code
_entity_poly.pdbx_strand_id
1 'polypeptide(L)'
;MKIKVELDGRDFIEVECEGETPSAPGRVLNVSHVGCTEFMDMMKKMRRSFGADISKWPLPEGQDHSSLLLREMVLRLRGEWQAATGDTEICHCRGISAHTIDQAIIAGARTPEVVTRQTSASAQCGTCRPEVHKMIQYRLNQQKAS
;
A
#
# COMPACT_ATOMS: atom_id res chain seq x y z
N MET A 1 13.76 11.21 7.96
CA MET A 1 13.28 10.91 6.58
C MET A 1 11.76 11.02 6.48
N LYS A 2 11.18 10.98 5.27
CA LYS A 2 9.73 10.96 5.04
C LYS A 2 9.29 9.63 4.41
N ILE A 3 8.27 9.01 4.99
CA ILE A 3 7.59 7.84 4.41
C ILE A 3 6.22 8.29 3.94
N LYS A 4 5.93 8.11 2.66
CA LYS A 4 4.61 8.37 2.09
C LYS A 4 4.00 7.08 1.55
N VAL A 5 2.70 6.92 1.81
CA VAL A 5 1.86 5.83 1.30
C VAL A 5 0.59 6.47 0.74
N GLU A 6 0.21 6.14 -0.48
CA GLU A 6 -0.89 6.82 -1.17
C GLU A 6 -1.68 5.94 -2.13
N LEU A 7 -2.95 6.30 -2.28
CA LEU A 7 -3.77 6.06 -3.46
C LEU A 7 -3.78 7.35 -4.28
N ASP A 8 -3.14 7.33 -5.44
CA ASP A 8 -2.84 8.51 -6.26
C ASP A 8 -4.10 9.37 -6.48
N GLY A 9 -3.99 10.65 -6.12
CA GLY A 9 -5.06 11.64 -6.30
C GLY A 9 -6.26 11.50 -5.36
N ARG A 10 -6.20 10.60 -4.36
CA ARG A 10 -7.29 10.41 -3.38
C ARG A 10 -6.84 10.50 -1.93
N ASP A 11 -6.06 9.52 -1.47
CA ASP A 11 -5.78 9.29 -0.07
C ASP A 11 -4.28 9.17 0.15
N PHE A 12 -3.73 9.84 1.15
CA PHE A 12 -2.33 9.66 1.53
C PHE A 12 -2.09 9.80 3.02
N ILE A 13 -1.00 9.16 3.46
CA ILE A 13 -0.36 9.38 4.75
C ILE A 13 1.11 9.66 4.47
N GLU A 14 1.60 10.76 5.02
CA GLU A 14 3.01 11.09 5.08
C GLU A 14 3.45 11.15 6.54
N VAL A 15 4.49 10.39 6.87
CA VAL A 15 5.07 10.36 8.22
C VAL A 15 6.53 10.77 8.15
N GLU A 16 6.85 11.81 8.92
CA GLU A 16 8.22 12.25 9.13
C GLU A 16 8.80 11.50 10.34
N CYS A 17 9.97 10.92 10.15
CA CYS A 17 10.65 10.09 11.16
C CYS A 17 12.10 10.54 11.36
N GLU A 18 12.68 10.28 12.52
CA GLU A 18 14.08 10.61 12.84
C GLU A 18 15.10 9.81 12.03
N GLY A 19 14.77 8.58 11.66
CA GLY A 19 15.69 7.67 10.99
C GLY A 19 16.10 8.11 9.59
N GLU A 20 17.20 7.52 9.13
CA GLU A 20 17.83 7.82 7.84
C GLU A 20 17.51 6.79 6.75
N THR A 21 17.04 5.59 7.12
CA THR A 21 16.78 4.48 6.17
C THR A 21 15.36 3.92 6.30
N PRO A 22 14.73 3.48 5.19
CA PRO A 22 13.40 2.85 5.22
C PRO A 22 13.30 1.61 6.13
N SER A 23 14.39 0.85 6.29
CA SER A 23 14.45 -0.33 7.16
C SER A 23 14.59 0.01 8.66
N ALA A 24 15.00 1.24 8.99
CA ALA A 24 15.14 1.72 10.36
C ALA A 24 14.62 3.16 10.48
N PRO A 25 13.29 3.35 10.38
CA PRO A 25 12.65 4.67 10.33
C PRO A 25 12.79 5.47 11.63
N GLY A 26 13.02 4.82 12.78
CA GLY A 26 13.16 5.49 14.06
C GLY A 26 11.85 6.10 14.58
N ARG A 27 11.94 7.11 15.45
CA ARG A 27 10.77 7.73 16.10
C ARG A 27 9.96 8.57 15.11
N VAL A 28 8.64 8.47 15.21
CA VAL A 28 7.70 9.34 14.49
C VAL A 28 7.74 10.76 15.05
N LEU A 29 7.98 11.74 14.18
CA LEU A 29 8.03 13.17 14.50
C LEU A 29 6.72 13.88 14.15
N ASN A 30 6.21 13.63 12.95
CA ASN A 30 5.02 14.30 12.45
C ASN A 30 4.23 13.38 11.51
N VAL A 31 2.91 13.57 11.48
CA VAL A 31 1.98 12.81 10.64
C VAL A 31 1.08 13.79 9.89
N SER A 32 1.14 13.76 8.57
CA SER A 32 0.23 14.46 7.67
C SER A 32 -0.62 13.46 6.89
N HIS A 33 -1.91 13.72 6.74
CA HIS A 33 -2.81 12.84 6.00
C HIS A 33 -3.96 13.62 5.39
N VAL A 34 -4.39 13.19 4.21
CA VAL A 34 -5.59 13.65 3.51
C VAL A 34 -6.25 12.42 2.92
N GLY A 35 -7.57 12.36 2.96
CA GLY A 35 -8.29 11.31 2.27
C GLY A 35 -9.80 11.47 2.38
N CYS A 36 -10.50 10.49 1.83
CA CYS A 36 -11.94 10.36 1.90
C CYS A 36 -12.44 10.13 3.33
N THR A 37 -13.76 10.25 3.52
CA THR A 37 -14.38 10.12 4.85
C THR A 37 -14.05 8.80 5.53
N GLU A 38 -14.09 7.67 4.79
CA GLU A 38 -13.76 6.34 5.32
C GLU A 38 -12.32 6.28 5.85
N PHE A 39 -11.38 6.82 5.07
CA PHE A 39 -9.97 6.90 5.42
C PHE A 39 -9.74 7.76 6.67
N MET A 40 -10.34 8.94 6.72
CA MET A 40 -10.22 9.86 7.83
C MET A 40 -10.84 9.30 9.12
N ASP A 41 -11.96 8.59 9.02
CA ASP A 41 -12.61 7.98 10.18
C ASP A 41 -11.83 6.78 10.71
N MET A 42 -11.22 5.99 9.82
CA MET A 42 -10.27 4.94 10.21
C MET A 42 -9.07 5.54 10.96
N MET A 43 -8.44 6.60 10.43
CA MET A 43 -7.33 7.31 11.08
C MET A 43 -7.70 7.80 12.49
N LYS A 44 -8.87 8.43 12.65
CA LYS A 44 -9.37 8.89 13.95
C LYS A 44 -9.60 7.72 14.91
N LYS A 45 -10.21 6.63 14.43
CA LYS A 45 -10.49 5.43 15.23
C LYS A 45 -9.19 4.82 15.75
N MET A 46 -8.24 4.56 14.86
CA MET A 46 -6.95 3.98 15.22
C MET A 46 -6.18 4.86 16.22
N ARG A 47 -6.14 6.18 15.98
CA ARG A 47 -5.49 7.12 16.91
C ARG A 47 -6.14 7.15 18.29
N ARG A 48 -7.47 7.08 18.36
CA ARG A 48 -8.22 7.03 19.63
C ARG A 48 -7.98 5.73 20.39
N SER A 49 -7.89 4.61 19.69
CA SER A 49 -7.74 3.29 20.30
C SER A 49 -6.30 2.94 20.69
N PHE A 50 -5.30 3.39 19.92
CA PHE A 50 -3.90 2.94 20.05
C PHE A 50 -2.90 4.08 20.26
N GLY A 51 -3.37 5.33 20.35
CA GLY A 51 -2.53 6.50 20.58
C GLY A 51 -1.97 7.13 19.30
N ALA A 52 -1.11 8.14 19.45
CA ALA A 52 -0.60 8.95 18.34
C ALA A 52 0.54 8.27 17.54
N ASP A 53 1.18 7.24 18.12
CA ASP A 53 2.32 6.57 17.52
C ASP A 53 1.86 5.44 16.57
N ILE A 54 1.84 5.73 15.27
CA ILE A 54 1.35 4.80 14.23
C ILE A 54 2.14 3.49 14.20
N SER A 55 3.44 3.52 14.54
CA SER A 55 4.29 2.31 14.53
C SER A 55 3.76 1.23 15.49
N LYS A 56 3.03 1.63 16.54
CA LYS A 56 2.47 0.76 17.58
C LYS A 56 1.05 0.28 17.29
N TRP A 57 0.42 0.73 16.20
CA TRP A 57 -0.94 0.33 15.87
C TRP A 57 -1.00 -1.14 15.43
N PRO A 58 -2.07 -1.90 15.75
CA PRO A 58 -2.25 -3.22 15.15
C PRO A 58 -2.42 -3.11 13.63
N LEU A 59 -2.03 -4.16 12.90
CA LEU A 59 -2.21 -4.21 11.46
C LEU A 59 -3.71 -4.26 11.12
N PRO A 60 -4.24 -3.33 10.29
CA PRO A 60 -5.63 -3.39 9.85
C PRO A 60 -5.91 -4.68 9.06
N GLU A 61 -7.02 -5.36 9.35
CA GLU A 61 -7.44 -6.62 8.69
C GLU A 61 -8.31 -6.38 7.45
N GLY A 62 -8.84 -5.18 7.24
CA GLY A 62 -9.68 -4.86 6.10
C GLY A 62 -8.95 -4.97 4.77
N GLN A 63 -9.69 -5.22 3.69
CA GLN A 63 -9.10 -5.20 2.35
C GLN A 63 -9.40 -3.91 1.60
N ASP A 64 -10.23 -3.00 2.13
CA ASP A 64 -10.48 -1.68 1.56
C ASP A 64 -9.19 -0.84 1.46
N HIS A 65 -9.22 0.19 0.61
CA HIS A 65 -8.07 1.07 0.36
C HIS A 65 -7.49 1.65 1.66
N SER A 66 -8.35 2.03 2.62
CA SER A 66 -7.90 2.63 3.87
C SER A 66 -7.10 1.65 4.72
N SER A 67 -7.62 0.43 4.87
CA SER A 67 -6.93 -0.66 5.57
C SER A 67 -5.62 -1.04 4.89
N LEU A 68 -5.57 -1.06 3.55
CA LEU A 68 -4.35 -1.37 2.79
C LEU A 68 -3.26 -0.30 2.98
N LEU A 69 -3.61 0.97 2.85
CA LEU A 69 -2.66 2.10 3.03
C LEU A 69 -2.14 2.16 4.46
N LEU A 70 -3.02 1.99 5.45
CA LEU A 70 -2.62 1.99 6.85
C LEU A 70 -1.73 0.80 7.21
N ARG A 71 -2.06 -0.40 6.71
CA ARG A 71 -1.22 -1.58 6.93
C ARG A 71 0.18 -1.36 6.37
N GLU A 72 0.27 -0.85 5.14
CA GLU A 72 1.55 -0.51 4.55
C GLU A 72 2.31 0.53 5.38
N MET A 73 1.65 1.59 5.84
CA MET A 73 2.31 2.61 6.67
C MET A 73 2.85 2.02 7.98
N VAL A 74 2.05 1.22 8.68
CA VAL A 74 2.48 0.57 9.93
C VAL A 74 3.71 -0.31 9.68
N LEU A 75 3.69 -1.14 8.65
CA LEU A 75 4.81 -2.02 8.30
C LEU A 75 6.06 -1.24 7.90
N ARG A 76 5.91 -0.17 7.11
CA ARG A 76 7.04 0.72 6.74
C ARG A 76 7.65 1.37 7.97
N LEU A 77 6.82 1.82 8.92
CA LEU A 77 7.28 2.41 10.18
C LEU A 77 7.92 1.39 11.14
N ARG A 78 7.73 0.09 10.91
CA ARG A 78 8.44 -0.97 11.62
C ARG A 78 9.69 -1.47 10.90
N GLY A 79 9.94 -0.99 9.68
CA GLY A 79 11.00 -1.53 8.82
C GLY A 79 10.67 -2.94 8.27
N GLU A 80 9.42 -3.37 8.37
CA GLU A 80 8.95 -4.71 8.00
C GLU A 80 8.32 -4.75 6.59
N TRP A 81 8.14 -3.60 5.95
CA TRP A 81 7.57 -3.53 4.60
C TRP A 81 8.53 -4.07 3.55
N GLN A 82 8.04 -5.01 2.75
CA GLN A 82 8.75 -5.53 1.59
C GLN A 82 8.02 -5.07 0.32
N ALA A 83 8.74 -4.86 -0.78
CA ALA A 83 8.07 -4.62 -2.06
C ALA A 83 7.56 -5.96 -2.62
N ALA A 84 6.39 -5.96 -3.27
CA ALA A 84 5.86 -7.16 -3.91
C ALA A 84 6.79 -7.70 -5.01
N THR A 85 7.52 -6.79 -5.67
CA THR A 85 8.43 -7.06 -6.79
C THR A 85 9.53 -6.00 -6.81
N GLY A 86 10.71 -6.37 -7.31
CA GLY A 86 11.81 -5.45 -7.57
C GLY A 86 11.73 -4.76 -8.94
N ASP A 87 10.82 -5.20 -9.81
CA ASP A 87 10.68 -4.68 -11.16
C ASP A 87 9.81 -3.42 -11.18
N THR A 88 10.27 -2.39 -11.90
CA THR A 88 9.51 -1.15 -12.12
C THR A 88 8.43 -1.32 -13.19
N GLU A 89 8.64 -2.25 -14.14
CA GLU A 89 7.72 -2.61 -15.22
C GLU A 89 7.26 -4.06 -15.09
N ILE A 90 5.95 -4.30 -15.18
CA ILE A 90 5.36 -5.64 -15.05
C ILE A 90 4.81 -6.14 -16.38
N CYS A 91 4.17 -5.27 -17.17
CA CYS A 91 3.61 -5.66 -18.46
C CYS A 91 4.39 -5.04 -19.63
N HIS A 92 5.44 -5.71 -20.06
CA HIS A 92 6.31 -5.22 -21.13
C HIS A 92 5.57 -4.88 -22.43
N CYS A 93 4.70 -5.76 -22.93
CA CYS A 93 3.97 -5.53 -24.18
C CYS A 93 3.00 -4.33 -24.16
N ARG A 94 2.69 -3.80 -22.97
CA ARG A 94 1.77 -2.65 -22.78
C ARG A 94 2.42 -1.49 -22.04
N GLY A 95 3.70 -1.59 -21.65
CA GLY A 95 4.41 -0.60 -20.85
C GLY A 95 3.74 -0.29 -19.50
N ILE A 96 3.17 -1.29 -18.81
CA ILE A 96 2.49 -1.07 -17.52
C ILE A 96 3.44 -1.34 -16.36
N SER A 97 3.59 -0.33 -15.50
CA SER A 97 4.45 -0.36 -14.31
C SER A 97 3.86 -1.18 -13.16
N ALA A 98 4.72 -1.57 -12.22
CA ALA A 98 4.28 -2.16 -10.96
C ALA A 98 3.39 -1.18 -10.17
N HIS A 99 3.76 0.10 -10.13
CA HIS A 99 2.98 1.15 -9.46
C HIS A 99 1.54 1.22 -10.00
N THR A 100 1.34 1.23 -11.32
CA THR A 100 0.00 1.30 -11.90
C THR A 100 -0.88 0.11 -11.51
N ILE A 101 -0.31 -1.10 -11.46
CA ILE A 101 -1.04 -2.30 -11.03
C ILE A 101 -1.34 -2.23 -9.53
N ASP A 102 -0.38 -1.79 -8.73
CA ASP A 102 -0.52 -1.64 -7.28
C ASP A 102 -1.62 -0.63 -6.91
N GLN A 103 -1.65 0.52 -7.59
CA GLN A 103 -2.69 1.53 -7.44
C GLN A 103 -4.09 0.98 -7.79
N ALA A 104 -4.20 0.17 -8.85
CA ALA A 104 -5.46 -0.50 -9.18
C ALA A 104 -5.90 -1.47 -8.07
N ILE A 105 -4.96 -2.21 -7.47
CA ILE A 105 -5.24 -3.14 -6.36
C ILE A 105 -5.73 -2.37 -5.12
N ILE A 106 -5.04 -1.30 -4.75
CA ILE A 106 -5.42 -0.41 -3.63
C ILE A 106 -6.82 0.16 -3.88
N ALA A 107 -7.11 0.58 -5.11
CA ALA A 107 -8.42 1.08 -5.54
C ALA A 107 -9.53 0.02 -5.55
N GLY A 108 -9.20 -1.28 -5.37
CA GLY A 108 -10.18 -2.35 -5.24
C GLY A 108 -10.14 -3.43 -6.33
N ALA A 109 -9.14 -3.45 -7.22
CA ALA A 109 -8.97 -4.53 -8.18
C ALA A 109 -8.48 -5.82 -7.49
N ARG A 110 -9.37 -6.81 -7.32
CA ARG A 110 -9.09 -8.05 -6.56
C ARG A 110 -8.88 -9.29 -7.40
N THR A 111 -9.05 -9.17 -8.71
CA THR A 111 -8.83 -10.28 -9.65
C THR A 111 -8.00 -9.79 -10.83
N PRO A 112 -7.23 -10.67 -11.49
CA PRO A 112 -6.47 -10.31 -12.68
C PRO A 112 -7.34 -9.66 -13.76
N GLU A 113 -8.60 -10.08 -13.91
CA GLU A 113 -9.54 -9.54 -14.89
C GLU A 113 -9.88 -8.07 -14.59
N VAL A 114 -10.10 -7.73 -13.31
CA VAL A 114 -10.37 -6.35 -12.91
C VAL A 114 -9.13 -5.48 -13.08
N VAL A 115 -7.95 -6.00 -12.74
CA VAL A 115 -6.67 -5.31 -12.98
C VAL A 115 -6.47 -5.05 -14.47
N THR A 116 -6.67 -6.05 -15.32
CA THR A 116 -6.59 -5.92 -16.78
C THR A 116 -7.56 -4.87 -17.29
N ARG A 117 -8.80 -4.84 -16.81
CA ARG A 117 -9.80 -3.84 -17.21
C ARG A 117 -9.38 -2.41 -16.83
N GLN A 118 -8.75 -2.23 -15.66
CA GLN A 118 -8.36 -0.90 -15.17
C GLN A 118 -7.02 -0.40 -15.75
N THR A 119 -6.09 -1.32 -16.07
CA THR A 119 -4.70 -0.96 -16.38
C THR A 119 -4.25 -1.36 -17.78
N SER A 120 -5.02 -2.19 -18.49
CA SER A 120 -4.65 -2.89 -19.72
C SER A 120 -3.51 -3.92 -19.59
N ALA A 121 -2.96 -4.13 -18.39
CA ALA A 121 -1.99 -5.20 -18.16
C ALA A 121 -2.58 -6.57 -18.53
N SER A 122 -1.80 -7.45 -19.14
CA SER A 122 -2.23 -8.78 -19.60
C SER A 122 -3.29 -8.81 -20.73
N ALA A 123 -3.64 -7.67 -21.33
CA ALA A 123 -4.66 -7.60 -22.39
C ALA A 123 -4.16 -8.00 -23.80
N GLN A 124 -2.88 -8.38 -23.96
CA GLN A 124 -2.30 -8.76 -25.26
C GLN A 124 -1.55 -10.10 -25.18
N CYS A 125 -0.25 -10.12 -24.84
CA CYS A 125 0.50 -11.40 -24.79
C CYS A 125 0.22 -12.20 -23.51
N GLY A 126 -0.08 -11.52 -22.39
CA GLY A 126 -0.47 -12.15 -21.13
C GLY A 126 0.64 -12.81 -20.31
N THR A 127 1.91 -12.63 -20.69
CA THR A 127 3.05 -13.22 -19.97
C THR A 127 3.20 -12.71 -18.54
N CYS A 128 2.70 -11.50 -18.24
CA CYS A 128 2.74 -10.91 -16.90
C CYS A 128 1.60 -11.33 -15.95
N ARG A 129 0.65 -12.17 -16.39
CA ARG A 129 -0.49 -12.62 -15.55
C ARG A 129 -0.08 -13.24 -14.21
N PRO A 130 0.94 -14.12 -14.13
CA PRO A 130 1.37 -14.68 -12.86
C PRO A 130 1.87 -13.60 -11.88
N GLU A 131 2.56 -12.59 -12.40
CA GLU A 131 3.11 -11.50 -11.57
C GLU A 131 1.99 -10.58 -11.06
N VAL A 132 1.03 -10.23 -11.91
CA VAL A 132 -0.20 -9.52 -11.49
C VAL A 132 -0.92 -10.27 -10.37
N HIS A 133 -1.04 -11.60 -10.48
CA HIS A 133 -1.67 -12.41 -9.44
C HIS A 133 -0.89 -12.35 -8.12
N LYS A 134 0.45 -12.44 -8.16
CA LYS A 134 1.29 -12.30 -6.96
C LYS A 134 1.11 -10.94 -6.29
N MET A 135 1.06 -9.85 -7.05
CA MET A 135 0.85 -8.51 -6.49
C MET A 135 -0.50 -8.37 -5.77
N ILE A 136 -1.56 -8.95 -6.35
CA ILE A 136 -2.89 -9.01 -5.69
C ILE A 136 -2.79 -9.76 -4.37
N GLN A 137 -2.23 -10.98 -4.39
CA GLN A 137 -2.10 -11.81 -3.20
C GLN A 137 -1.24 -11.13 -2.14
N TYR A 138 -0.15 -10.48 -2.55
CA TYR A 138 0.74 -9.75 -1.67
C TYR A 138 -0.01 -8.68 -0.88
N ARG A 139 -0.74 -7.79 -1.57
CA ARG A 139 -1.51 -6.71 -0.92
C ARG A 139 -2.59 -7.23 0.02
N LEU A 140 -3.26 -8.32 -0.33
CA LEU A 140 -4.35 -8.87 0.47
C LEU A 140 -3.85 -9.70 1.67
N ASN A 141 -2.72 -10.40 1.56
CA ASN A 141 -2.26 -11.38 2.54
C ASN A 141 -1.20 -10.85 3.53
N GLN A 142 -0.84 -9.57 3.47
CA GLN A 142 0.01 -8.87 4.45
C GLN A 142 -0.51 -8.90 5.92
N GLN A 143 -1.62 -9.60 6.18
CA GLN A 143 -2.17 -9.87 7.50
C GLN A 143 -1.37 -10.92 8.28
N LYS A 144 -0.50 -11.69 7.61
CA LYS A 144 0.21 -12.86 8.18
C LYS A 144 1.72 -12.67 8.41
N ALA A 145 2.17 -11.44 8.67
CA ALA A 145 3.51 -11.26 9.24
C ALA A 145 3.44 -11.67 10.73
N SER A 146 3.71 -12.95 11.00
CA SER A 146 3.96 -13.53 12.33
C SER A 146 5.43 -13.90 12.44
#